data_AF-A0A929PD31-F1
#
_entry.id   AF-A0A929PD31-F1
#
_cell.length_a   1.000
_cell.length_b   1.000
_cell.length_c   1.000
_cell.angle_alpha   90.00
_cell.angle_beta   90.00
_cell.angle_gamma   90.00
#
_symmetry.space_group_name_H-M   'P 1'
#
loop_
_entity.id
_entity.type
_entity.pdbx_description
1 polymer ?
#
loop_
_entity_poly.entity_id
_entity_poly.type
_entity_poly.pdbx_seq_one_letter_code
_entity_poly.pdbx_strand_id
1 'polypeptide(L)'
;MLKPHMRGRLKYMVTGLFMLASNVNYGFDPDASELKMLGWSNRCFTQCYDANASGKLKKWELTLSSNAFIRMRRTYQTGKQEYFSFHLQRLDDMDYLGTVTSGTIKLRTADADIIVQTYNDRKGGDVDTMASVLSIPVKNMEPEKLDSLRNVLFYFKNRNM
;
A
#
# COMPACT_ATOMS: atom_id res chain seq x y z
N MET A 1 34.75 47.20 33.17
CA MET A 1 33.61 47.47 34.09
C MET A 1 32.43 47.97 33.26
N LEU A 2 31.40 47.15 33.03
CA LEU A 2 30.20 47.54 32.26
C LEU A 2 29.09 48.08 33.19
N LYS A 3 28.45 49.19 32.79
CA LYS A 3 27.38 49.89 33.52
C LYS A 3 26.15 48.98 33.79
N PRO A 4 25.49 49.12 34.95
CA PRO A 4 24.40 48.22 35.40
C PRO A 4 23.15 48.22 34.51
N HIS A 5 22.90 49.29 33.75
CA HIS A 5 21.75 49.38 32.83
C HIS A 5 21.90 48.44 31.60
N MET A 6 23.11 48.07 31.19
CA MET A 6 23.33 47.21 30.02
C MET A 6 23.18 45.71 30.31
N ARG A 7 23.17 45.29 31.58
CA ARG A 7 23.03 43.88 31.98
C ARG A 7 21.60 43.33 31.84
N GLY A 8 20.58 44.19 31.94
CA GLY A 8 19.18 43.77 31.76
C GLY A 8 18.84 43.47 30.30
N ARG A 9 19.20 44.37 29.38
CA ARG A 9 18.91 44.24 27.95
C ARG A 9 19.64 43.07 27.29
N LEU A 10 20.85 42.74 27.74
CA LEU A 10 21.61 41.59 27.25
C LEU A 10 20.93 40.25 27.58
N LYS A 11 20.29 40.13 28.75
CA LYS A 11 19.54 38.92 29.14
C LYS A 11 18.33 38.70 28.23
N TYR A 12 17.55 39.75 27.96
CA TYR A 12 16.38 39.65 27.07
C TYR A 12 16.75 39.39 25.61
N MET A 13 17.89 39.90 25.12
CA MET A 13 18.39 39.60 23.78
C MET A 13 18.83 38.14 23.63
N VAL A 14 19.49 37.56 24.64
CA VAL A 14 19.93 36.15 24.61
C VAL A 14 18.74 35.19 24.70
N THR A 15 17.71 35.52 25.51
CA THR A 15 16.49 34.70 25.58
C THR A 15 15.66 34.77 24.30
N GLY A 16 15.63 35.92 23.62
CA GLY A 16 14.96 36.07 22.31
C GLY A 16 15.61 35.27 21.19
N LEU A 17 16.94 35.13 21.21
CA LEU A 17 17.69 34.36 20.21
C LEU A 17 17.50 32.84 20.37
N PHE A 18 17.31 32.35 21.61
CA PHE A 18 17.08 30.93 21.88
C PHE A 18 15.67 30.45 21.47
N MET A 19 14.65 31.32 21.49
CA MET A 19 13.29 30.95 21.04
C MET A 19 13.12 30.97 19.51
N LEU A 20 14.01 31.65 18.78
CA LEU A 20 14.02 31.64 17.31
C LEU A 20 14.74 30.42 16.72
N ALA A 21 15.63 29.78 17.48
CA ALA A 21 16.35 28.58 17.03
C ALA A 21 15.57 27.26 17.21
N SER A 22 14.45 27.26 17.93
CA SER A 22 13.70 26.03 18.26
C SER A 22 12.58 25.65 17.28
N ASN A 23 12.34 26.43 16.21
CA ASN A 23 11.21 26.20 15.30
C ASN A 23 11.58 25.67 13.91
N VAL A 24 12.81 25.21 13.69
CA VAL A 24 13.21 24.61 12.40
C VAL A 24 13.72 23.18 12.60
N ASN A 25 12.89 22.35 13.20
CA ASN A 25 12.94 20.91 13.02
C ASN A 25 11.50 20.42 12.83
N TYR A 26 10.87 20.85 11.73
CA TYR A 26 9.84 20.02 11.12
C TYR A 26 10.55 18.80 10.57
N GLY A 27 10.81 17.83 11.45
CA GLY A 27 11.29 16.51 11.07
C GLY A 27 10.32 15.97 10.04
N PHE A 28 10.82 15.80 8.82
CA PHE A 28 10.17 15.00 7.81
C PHE A 28 10.09 13.60 8.42
N ASP A 29 8.93 13.20 8.92
CA ASP A 29 8.70 11.86 9.42
C ASP A 29 8.41 10.98 8.20
N PRO A 30 9.40 10.21 7.69
CA PRO A 30 9.18 9.35 6.53
C PRO A 30 8.04 8.36 6.80
N ASP A 31 7.85 7.97 8.06
CA ASP A 31 6.84 7.02 8.50
C ASP A 31 5.42 7.61 8.33
N ALA A 32 5.24 8.91 8.57
CA ALA A 32 3.98 9.60 8.32
C ALA A 32 3.60 9.67 6.83
N SER A 33 4.60 9.68 5.94
CA SER A 33 4.37 9.62 4.48
C SER A 33 4.03 8.18 4.05
N GLU A 34 4.73 7.18 4.58
CA GLU A 34 4.45 5.78 4.28
C GLU A 34 3.06 5.34 4.74
N LEU A 35 2.66 5.71 5.95
CA LEU A 35 1.32 5.43 6.46
C LEU A 35 0.22 6.03 5.57
N LYS A 36 0.46 7.22 5.00
CA LYS A 36 -0.46 7.82 4.03
C LYS A 36 -0.52 7.02 2.72
N MET A 37 0.62 6.55 2.21
CA MET A 37 0.66 5.70 1.00
C MET A 37 -0.03 4.34 1.23
N LEU A 38 0.18 3.71 2.39
CA LEU A 38 -0.52 2.48 2.79
C LEU A 38 -2.02 2.71 2.90
N GLY A 39 -2.45 3.79 3.57
CA GLY A 39 -3.85 4.12 3.72
C GLY A 39 -4.53 4.41 2.38
N TRP A 40 -3.85 5.16 1.51
CA TRP A 40 -4.33 5.48 0.18
C TRP A 40 -4.44 4.24 -0.72
N SER A 41 -3.41 3.39 -0.78
CA SER A 41 -3.41 2.18 -1.63
C SER A 41 -4.48 1.18 -1.22
N ASN A 42 -4.64 0.92 0.09
CA ASN A 42 -5.71 0.06 0.61
C ASN A 42 -7.10 0.61 0.30
N ARG A 43 -7.28 1.93 0.40
CA ARG A 43 -8.53 2.59 -0.01
C ARG A 43 -8.75 2.47 -1.52
N CYS A 44 -7.71 2.67 -2.33
CA CYS A 44 -7.76 2.54 -3.78
C CYS A 44 -8.18 1.13 -4.19
N PHE A 45 -7.55 0.10 -3.63
CA PHE A 45 -7.96 -1.30 -3.81
C PHE A 45 -9.41 -1.52 -3.42
N THR A 46 -9.82 -1.00 -2.26
CA THR A 46 -11.20 -1.14 -1.77
C THR A 46 -12.23 -0.53 -2.72
N GLN A 47 -11.98 0.68 -3.18
CA GLN A 47 -12.90 1.47 -4.01
C GLN A 47 -12.97 0.97 -5.45
N CYS A 48 -11.84 0.51 -5.99
CA CYS A 48 -11.75 0.14 -7.39
C CYS A 48 -12.00 -1.35 -7.64
N TYR A 49 -11.99 -2.22 -6.64
CA TYR A 49 -12.23 -3.64 -6.88
C TYR A 49 -13.62 -3.90 -7.46
N ASP A 50 -13.67 -4.71 -8.52
CA ASP A 50 -14.92 -5.16 -9.11
C ASP A 50 -15.28 -6.57 -8.63
N ALA A 51 -16.09 -6.64 -7.57
CA ALA A 51 -16.56 -7.90 -7.02
C ALA A 51 -17.49 -8.66 -7.98
N ASN A 52 -18.16 -7.98 -8.92
CA ASN A 52 -19.08 -8.62 -9.85
C ASN A 52 -18.34 -9.41 -10.92
N ALA A 53 -17.15 -8.96 -11.32
CA ALA A 53 -16.30 -9.65 -12.29
C ALA A 53 -15.68 -10.95 -11.74
N SER A 54 -15.53 -11.07 -10.41
CA SER A 54 -14.98 -12.26 -9.74
C SER A 54 -16.04 -13.34 -9.41
N GLY A 55 -17.26 -13.22 -9.94
CA GLY A 55 -18.37 -14.14 -9.68
C GLY A 55 -19.08 -13.87 -8.34
N LYS A 56 -19.81 -14.88 -7.83
CA LYS A 56 -20.64 -14.75 -6.62
C LYS A 56 -19.80 -14.79 -5.33
N LEU A 57 -19.10 -13.70 -5.05
CA LEU A 57 -18.37 -13.49 -3.81
C LEU A 57 -19.32 -13.13 -2.67
N LYS A 58 -19.10 -13.74 -1.49
CA LYS A 58 -19.73 -13.37 -0.22
C LYS A 58 -18.95 -12.24 0.47
N LYS A 59 -17.62 -12.34 0.45
CA LYS A 59 -16.71 -11.37 1.07
C LYS A 59 -15.38 -11.39 0.33
N TRP A 60 -14.72 -10.25 0.26
CA TRP A 60 -13.37 -10.14 -0.24
C TRP A 60 -12.59 -9.12 0.58
N GLU A 61 -11.28 -9.29 0.65
CA GLU A 61 -10.35 -8.41 1.34
C GLU A 61 -9.08 -8.33 0.49
N LEU A 62 -8.56 -7.13 0.26
CA LEU A 62 -7.28 -6.91 -0.39
C LEU A 62 -6.51 -5.87 0.42
N THR A 63 -5.34 -6.25 0.92
CA THR A 63 -4.52 -5.39 1.77
C THR A 63 -3.06 -5.37 1.34
N LEU A 64 -2.49 -4.17 1.38
CA LEU A 64 -1.06 -3.93 1.43
C LEU A 64 -0.68 -3.60 2.87
N SER A 65 0.19 -4.42 3.47
CA SER A 65 0.68 -4.19 4.83
C SER A 65 1.98 -3.39 4.86
N SER A 66 2.29 -2.82 6.02
CA SER A 66 3.50 -2.01 6.24
C SER A 66 4.81 -2.76 6.01
N ASN A 67 4.80 -4.09 6.14
CA ASN A 67 5.92 -4.96 5.77
C ASN A 67 5.88 -5.38 4.29
N ALA A 68 5.28 -4.58 3.41
CA ALA A 68 5.28 -4.76 1.96
C ALA A 68 4.70 -6.11 1.47
N PHE A 69 3.79 -6.72 2.22
CA PHE A 69 3.02 -7.88 1.73
C PHE A 69 1.70 -7.44 1.11
N ILE A 70 1.39 -8.00 -0.06
CA ILE A 70 0.04 -8.02 -0.61
C ILE A 70 -0.66 -9.28 -0.12
N ARG A 71 -1.86 -9.13 0.43
CA ARG A 71 -2.73 -10.25 0.80
C ARG A 71 -4.11 -10.03 0.20
N MET A 72 -4.61 -11.02 -0.51
CA MET A 72 -5.97 -11.03 -1.01
C MET A 72 -6.70 -12.27 -0.48
N ARG A 73 -7.89 -12.07 0.06
CA ARG A 73 -8.79 -13.15 0.45
C ARG A 73 -10.10 -13.02 -0.31
N ARG A 74 -10.56 -14.10 -0.92
CA ARG A 74 -11.89 -14.20 -1.54
C ARG A 74 -12.66 -15.29 -0.82
N THR A 75 -13.88 -14.98 -0.39
CA THR A 75 -14.82 -15.94 0.18
C THR A 75 -16.04 -15.99 -0.73
N TYR A 76 -16.32 -17.17 -1.28
CA TYR A 76 -17.45 -17.39 -2.17
C TYR A 76 -18.73 -17.71 -1.38
N GLN A 77 -19.89 -17.53 -2.01
CA GLN A 77 -21.17 -17.91 -1.41
C GLN A 77 -21.27 -19.40 -1.06
N THR A 78 -20.51 -20.25 -1.76
CA THR A 78 -20.43 -21.70 -1.51
C THR A 78 -19.67 -22.06 -0.22
N GLY A 79 -18.98 -21.11 0.41
CA GLY A 79 -18.08 -21.34 1.54
C GLY A 79 -16.62 -21.57 1.13
N LYS A 80 -16.34 -21.77 -0.17
CA LYS A 80 -14.96 -21.83 -0.71
C LYS A 80 -14.22 -20.53 -0.38
N GLN A 81 -12.95 -20.65 -0.02
CA GLN A 81 -12.06 -19.51 0.20
C GLN A 81 -10.81 -19.66 -0.66
N GLU A 82 -10.31 -18.52 -1.14
CA GLU A 82 -9.05 -18.42 -1.87
C GLU A 82 -8.21 -17.32 -1.23
N TYR A 83 -6.96 -17.64 -0.95
CA TYR A 83 -5.99 -16.74 -0.35
C TYR A 83 -4.82 -16.58 -1.30
N PHE A 84 -4.40 -15.34 -1.50
CA PHE A 84 -3.25 -14.97 -2.29
C PHE A 84 -2.33 -14.14 -1.40
N SER A 85 -1.04 -14.46 -1.37
CA SER A 85 -0.09 -13.62 -0.68
C SER A 85 1.30 -13.67 -1.30
N PHE A 86 1.96 -12.52 -1.34
CA PHE A 86 3.37 -12.41 -1.72
C PHE A 86 3.97 -11.11 -1.19
N HIS A 87 5.30 -11.07 -1.14
CA HIS A 87 6.06 -9.88 -0.75
C HIS A 87 6.37 -9.02 -1.98
N LEU A 88 6.21 -7.69 -1.90
CA LEU A 88 6.40 -6.79 -3.04
C LEU A 88 7.82 -6.76 -3.58
N GLN A 89 8.84 -7.18 -2.84
CA GLN A 89 10.18 -7.39 -3.41
C GLN A 89 10.19 -8.40 -4.57
N ARG A 90 9.23 -9.34 -4.60
CA ARG A 90 9.07 -10.31 -5.68
C ARG A 90 8.27 -9.76 -6.85
N LEU A 91 7.63 -8.59 -6.71
CA LEU A 91 6.90 -7.94 -7.78
C LEU A 91 7.89 -7.62 -8.91
N ASP A 92 7.64 -8.14 -10.10
CA ASP A 92 8.37 -7.81 -11.30
C ASP A 92 7.73 -6.58 -11.96
N ASP A 93 6.45 -6.72 -12.34
CA ASP A 93 5.68 -5.69 -13.03
C ASP A 93 4.20 -5.65 -12.60
N MET A 94 3.53 -4.54 -12.92
CA MET A 94 2.09 -4.34 -12.79
C MET A 94 1.48 -3.94 -14.13
N ASP A 95 0.77 -4.86 -14.79
CA ASP A 95 0.03 -4.53 -16.00
C ASP A 95 -1.42 -4.16 -15.73
N TYR A 96 -2.00 -3.43 -16.67
CA TYR A 96 -3.41 -3.14 -16.71
C TYR A 96 -4.01 -3.54 -18.05
N LEU A 97 -5.11 -4.31 -18.01
CA LEU A 97 -5.85 -4.74 -19.18
C LEU A 97 -7.30 -4.29 -19.05
N GLY A 98 -7.75 -3.36 -19.88
CA GLY A 98 -9.14 -2.93 -19.93
C GLY A 98 -9.31 -1.44 -20.19
N THR A 99 -10.44 -0.92 -19.72
CA THR A 99 -10.84 0.49 -19.84
C THR A 99 -11.14 1.05 -18.48
N VAL A 100 -11.22 2.39 -18.36
CA VAL A 100 -11.50 3.08 -17.09
C VAL A 100 -12.71 2.49 -16.34
N THR A 101 -13.76 2.05 -17.03
CA THR A 101 -14.97 1.50 -16.41
C THR A 101 -14.83 0.04 -15.98
N SER A 102 -14.02 -0.76 -16.66
CA SER A 102 -13.80 -2.17 -16.35
C SER A 102 -12.44 -2.65 -16.89
N GLY A 103 -11.65 -3.25 -16.01
CA GLY A 103 -10.36 -3.82 -16.36
C GLY A 103 -9.82 -4.79 -15.32
N THR A 104 -8.59 -5.23 -15.52
CA THR A 104 -7.88 -6.16 -14.64
C THR A 104 -6.46 -5.67 -14.44
N ILE A 105 -6.09 -5.46 -13.18
CA ILE A 105 -4.70 -5.28 -12.78
C ILE A 105 -4.06 -6.67 -12.67
N LYS A 106 -2.90 -6.85 -13.29
CA LYS A 106 -2.08 -8.07 -13.15
C LYS A 106 -0.79 -7.71 -12.44
N LEU A 107 -0.64 -8.21 -11.21
CA LEU A 107 0.62 -8.15 -10.48
C LEU A 107 1.43 -9.40 -10.84
N ARG A 108 2.58 -9.22 -11.48
CA ARG A 108 3.47 -10.31 -11.89
C ARG A 108 4.65 -10.41 -10.96
N THR A 109 5.06 -11.63 -10.67
CA THR A 109 6.34 -11.93 -10.01
C THR A 109 7.27 -12.60 -11.01
N ALA A 110 8.58 -12.43 -10.85
CA ALA A 110 9.58 -12.99 -11.77
C ALA A 110 9.51 -14.52 -11.81
N ASP A 111 9.39 -15.13 -10.63
CA ASP A 111 9.17 -16.56 -10.44
C ASP A 111 7.75 -16.81 -9.91
N ALA A 112 7.40 -18.07 -9.66
CA ALA A 112 6.15 -18.43 -8.98
C ALA A 112 6.28 -18.12 -7.46
N ASP A 113 6.13 -16.85 -7.09
CA ASP A 113 6.30 -16.35 -5.72
C ASP A 113 4.98 -15.98 -5.03
N ILE A 114 3.85 -16.14 -5.73
CA ILE A 114 2.52 -15.87 -5.17
C ILE A 114 1.96 -17.15 -4.60
N ILE A 115 1.86 -17.21 -3.27
CA ILE A 115 1.21 -18.32 -2.57
C ILE A 115 -0.29 -18.23 -2.83
N VAL A 116 -0.87 -19.33 -3.31
CA VAL A 116 -2.30 -19.50 -3.59
C VAL A 116 -2.82 -20.69 -2.81
N GLN A 117 -3.68 -20.40 -1.83
CA GLN A 117 -4.27 -21.40 -0.95
C GLN A 117 -5.78 -21.42 -1.11
N THR A 118 -6.35 -22.60 -1.32
CA THR A 118 -7.81 -22.82 -1.34
C THR A 118 -8.27 -23.57 -0.11
N TYR A 119 -9.45 -23.22 0.38
CA TYR A 119 -10.12 -23.92 1.48
C TYR A 119 -11.58 -24.17 1.15
N ASN A 120 -12.14 -25.29 1.63
CA ASN A 120 -13.52 -25.71 1.41
C ASN A 120 -13.91 -25.80 -0.08
N ASP A 121 -12.96 -26.18 -0.95
CA ASP A 121 -13.27 -26.43 -2.35
C ASP A 121 -13.80 -27.85 -2.53
N ARG A 122 -15.12 -27.97 -2.80
CA ARG A 122 -15.77 -29.26 -3.02
C ARG A 122 -15.30 -30.00 -4.27
N LYS A 123 -14.74 -29.30 -5.27
CA LYS A 123 -14.31 -29.91 -6.53
C LYS A 123 -12.83 -30.27 -6.52
N GLY A 124 -12.00 -29.36 -6.02
CA GLY A 124 -10.54 -29.46 -6.07
C GLY A 124 -9.87 -29.85 -4.76
N GLY A 125 -10.60 -29.84 -3.64
CA GLY A 125 -10.00 -29.94 -2.31
C GLY A 125 -9.21 -28.69 -1.90
N ASP A 126 -8.61 -28.76 -0.73
CA ASP A 126 -7.76 -27.69 -0.22
C ASP A 126 -6.37 -27.83 -0.85
N VAL A 127 -5.97 -26.82 -1.60
CA VAL A 127 -4.76 -26.84 -2.43
C VAL A 127 -3.86 -25.68 -2.03
N ASP A 128 -2.57 -25.97 -1.90
CA ASP A 128 -1.51 -24.97 -1.75
C ASP A 128 -0.62 -24.99 -3.00
N THR A 129 -0.56 -23.86 -3.70
CA THR A 129 0.15 -23.73 -4.98
C THR A 129 0.87 -22.40 -5.08
N MET A 130 1.83 -22.32 -5.99
CA MET A 130 2.51 -21.07 -6.32
C MET A 130 2.04 -20.58 -7.69
N ALA A 131 1.88 -19.27 -7.83
CA ALA A 131 1.54 -18.60 -9.08
C ALA A 131 2.52 -17.46 -9.37
N SER A 132 2.65 -17.09 -10.64
CA SER A 132 3.45 -15.94 -11.07
C SER A 132 2.62 -14.67 -11.29
N VAL A 133 1.28 -14.78 -11.30
CA VAL A 133 0.40 -13.64 -11.59
C VAL A 133 -0.82 -13.62 -10.67
N LEU A 134 -1.03 -12.49 -9.99
CA LEU A 134 -2.27 -12.18 -9.28
C LEU A 134 -3.11 -11.23 -10.13
N SER A 135 -4.28 -11.71 -10.57
CA SER A 135 -5.24 -10.92 -11.34
C SER A 135 -6.32 -10.33 -10.44
N ILE A 136 -6.44 -9.01 -10.45
CA ILE A 136 -7.36 -8.23 -9.61
C ILE A 136 -8.30 -7.47 -10.55
N PRO A 137 -9.57 -7.89 -10.67
CA PRO A 137 -10.55 -7.14 -11.45
C PRO A 137 -10.85 -5.81 -10.77
N VAL A 138 -10.89 -4.76 -11.57
CA VAL A 138 -11.13 -3.39 -11.11
C VAL A 138 -12.08 -2.64 -12.03
N LYS A 139 -12.69 -1.59 -11.47
CA LYS A 139 -13.56 -0.62 -12.12
C LYS A 139 -13.19 0.79 -11.66
N ASN A 140 -13.62 1.79 -12.42
CA ASN A 140 -13.37 3.21 -12.13
C ASN A 140 -11.87 3.52 -11.91
N MET A 141 -11.03 2.96 -12.77
CA MET A 141 -9.58 3.08 -12.72
C MET A 141 -9.12 4.14 -13.74
N GLU A 142 -9.03 5.38 -13.30
CA GLU A 142 -8.47 6.47 -14.10
C GLU A 142 -6.94 6.30 -14.26
N PRO A 143 -6.34 6.74 -15.38
CA PRO A 143 -4.90 6.61 -15.63
C PRO A 143 -4.03 7.15 -14.48
N GLU A 144 -4.36 8.32 -13.93
CA GLU A 144 -3.61 8.96 -12.85
C GLU A 144 -3.63 8.13 -11.56
N LYS A 145 -4.75 7.46 -11.31
CA LYS A 145 -4.93 6.56 -10.16
C LYS A 145 -4.14 5.27 -10.36
N LEU A 146 -4.16 4.72 -11.57
CA LEU A 146 -3.37 3.54 -11.93
C LEU A 146 -1.86 3.83 -11.76
N ASP A 147 -1.40 4.97 -12.26
CA ASP A 147 0.00 5.40 -12.14
C ASP A 147 0.39 5.64 -10.68
N SER A 148 -0.48 6.29 -9.90
CA SER A 148 -0.26 6.47 -8.46
C SER A 148 -0.16 5.14 -7.72
N LEU A 149 -1.00 4.16 -8.09
CA LEU A 149 -0.99 2.83 -7.50
C LEU A 149 0.30 2.10 -7.86
N ARG A 150 0.71 2.18 -9.13
CA ARG A 150 2.01 1.64 -9.60
C ARG A 150 3.14 2.21 -8.76
N ASN A 151 3.21 3.53 -8.63
CA ASN A 151 4.28 4.19 -7.89
C ASN A 151 4.33 3.77 -6.43
N VAL A 152 3.18 3.63 -5.76
CA VAL A 152 3.14 3.15 -4.38
C VAL A 152 3.63 1.70 -4.27
N LEU A 153 3.22 0.80 -5.17
CA LEU A 153 3.68 -0.59 -5.14
C LEU A 153 5.19 -0.70 -5.39
N PHE A 154 5.72 0.04 -6.37
CA PHE A 154 7.16 0.06 -6.66
C PHE A 154 7.98 0.75 -5.56
N TYR A 155 7.41 1.73 -4.87
CA TYR A 155 8.03 2.31 -3.67
C TYR A 155 8.21 1.24 -2.58
N PHE A 156 7.15 0.47 -2.24
CA PHE A 156 7.25 -0.59 -1.23
C PHE A 156 8.11 -1.79 -1.69
N LYS A 157 8.22 -2.05 -2.99
CA LYS A 157 9.19 -3.02 -3.56
C LYS A 157 10.63 -2.60 -3.25
N ASN A 158 10.96 -1.33 -3.47
CA ASN A 158 12.33 -0.82 -3.41
C ASN A 158 12.76 -0.33 -2.02
N ARG A 159 11.84 -0.13 -1.07
CA ARG A 159 12.13 0.44 0.26
C ARG A 159 13.22 -0.31 1.05
N ASN A 160 13.33 -1.61 0.85
CA ASN A 160 14.27 -2.48 1.59
C ASN A 160 15.38 -3.05 0.69
N MET A 161 15.65 -2.43 -0.47
CA MET A 161 16.79 -2.73 -1.35
C MET A 161 17.89 -1.70 -1.14
#